data_AF-A0A1T4KMN2-F1
#
_entry.id   AF-A0A1T4KMN2-F1
#
_cell.length_a   1.000
_cell.length_b   1.000
_cell.length_c   1.000
_cell.angle_alpha   90.00
_cell.angle_beta   90.00
_cell.angle_gamma   90.00
#
_symmetry.space_group_name_H-M   'P 1'
#
loop_
_entity.id
_entity.type
_entity.pdbx_description
1 polymer ?
#
loop_
_entity_poly.entity_id
_entity_poly.type
_entity_poly.pdbx_seq_one_letter_code
_entity_poly.pdbx_strand_id
1 'polypeptide(L)'
;MDVSNFIIGLLEKKNKIDESVDIETLNYVEKGYVDSLGIIKFVVEIEDEFEIEFSDDELADPSFKIVGELIKLVEGKIKNNEKN
;
A
#
# COMPACT_ATOMS: atom_id res chain seq x y z
N MET A 1 4.71 4.99 -13.26
CA MET A 1 4.76 5.66 -11.94
C MET A 1 5.47 4.70 -10.99
N ASP A 2 6.19 5.19 -9.99
CA ASP A 2 6.82 4.31 -9.00
C ASP A 2 5.80 3.90 -7.93
N VAL A 3 5.75 2.62 -7.57
CA VAL A 3 4.77 2.07 -6.60
C VAL A 3 4.90 2.77 -5.25
N SER A 4 6.13 3.04 -4.82
CA SER A 4 6.40 3.71 -3.54
C SER A 4 5.84 5.13 -3.53
N ASN A 5 6.08 5.90 -4.61
CA ASN A 5 5.57 7.27 -4.73
C ASN A 5 4.04 7.34 -4.75
N PHE A 6 3.37 6.38 -5.41
CA PHE A 6 1.91 6.32 -5.41
C PHE A 6 1.35 6.06 -4.01
N ILE A 7 1.87 5.03 -3.33
CA ILE A 7 1.44 4.66 -1.99
C ILE A 7 1.69 5.79 -0.99
N ILE A 8 2.88 6.40 -1.02
CA ILE A 8 3.20 7.56 -0.19
C ILE A 8 2.22 8.70 -0.48
N GLY A 9 1.97 9.00 -1.76
CA GLY A 9 1.00 10.03 -2.16
C GLY A 9 -0.41 9.78 -1.63
N LEU A 10 -0.87 8.53 -1.61
CA LEU A 10 -2.15 8.15 -1.01
C LEU A 10 -2.19 8.38 0.51
N LEU A 11 -1.11 8.04 1.22
CA LEU A 11 -1.01 8.24 2.67
C LEU A 11 -0.93 9.74 3.03
N GLU A 12 -0.21 10.52 2.21
CA GLU A 12 -0.07 11.97 2.38
C GLU A 12 -1.35 12.76 2.12
N LYS A 13 -2.37 12.17 1.47
CA LYS A 13 -3.69 12.81 1.31
C LYS A 13 -4.31 13.20 2.66
N LYS A 14 -4.04 12.45 3.73
CA LYS A 14 -4.57 12.72 5.07
C LYS A 14 -3.56 13.41 5.99
N ASN A 15 -2.30 12.96 6.00
CA ASN A 15 -1.25 13.50 6.84
C ASN A 15 0.09 13.40 6.13
N LYS A 16 0.86 14.49 6.12
CA LYS A 16 2.23 14.47 5.60
C LYS A 16 3.06 13.43 6.33
N ILE A 17 3.83 12.66 5.56
CA ILE A 17 4.82 11.76 6.12
C ILE A 17 6.11 12.55 6.28
N ASP A 18 6.67 12.53 7.48
CA ASP A 18 7.95 13.20 7.74
C ASP A 18 9.09 12.39 7.08
N GLU A 19 10.06 13.10 6.51
CA GLU A 19 11.22 12.53 5.80
C GLU A 19 12.07 11.62 6.72
N SER A 20 11.95 11.81 8.03
CA SER A 20 12.62 11.01 9.06
C SER A 20 11.95 9.66 9.34
N VAL A 21 10.76 9.41 8.79
CA VAL A 21 10.03 8.16 8.98
C VAL A 21 10.56 7.10 8.02
N ASP A 22 10.99 5.98 8.56
CA ASP A 22 11.35 4.82 7.77
C ASP A 22 10.09 4.17 7.18
N ILE A 23 9.87 4.41 5.88
CA ILE A 23 8.75 3.88 5.12
C ILE A 23 8.79 2.35 5.04
N GLU A 24 9.97 1.74 5.03
CA GLU A 24 10.08 0.28 4.89
C GLU A 24 9.45 -0.46 6.08
N THR A 25 9.47 0.15 7.26
CA THR A 25 8.94 -0.42 8.50
C THR A 25 7.68 0.31 8.99
N LEU A 26 7.15 1.25 8.22
CA LEU A 26 6.02 2.09 8.62
C LEU A 26 4.71 1.31 8.62
N ASN A 27 4.11 1.13 9.80
CA ASN A 27 2.73 0.67 9.92
C ASN A 27 1.75 1.84 9.79
N TYR A 28 1.11 1.96 8.62
CA TYR A 28 0.26 3.11 8.30
C TYR A 28 -1.09 3.10 9.03
N VAL A 29 -1.53 1.93 9.53
CA VAL A 29 -2.76 1.79 10.32
C VAL A 29 -2.49 2.20 11.77
N GLU A 30 -1.41 1.71 12.38
CA GLU A 30 -1.05 2.04 13.76
C GLU A 30 -0.69 3.52 13.94
N LYS A 31 -0.11 4.14 12.91
CA LYS A 31 0.20 5.57 12.91
C LYS A 31 -1.00 6.46 12.58
N GLY A 32 -2.13 5.87 12.18
CA GLY A 32 -3.36 6.60 11.88
C GLY A 32 -3.35 7.34 10.54
N TYR A 33 -2.52 6.92 9.57
CA TYR A 33 -2.61 7.43 8.20
C TYR A 33 -3.85 6.89 7.49
N VAL A 34 -4.22 5.63 7.77
CA VAL A 34 -5.41 4.99 7.19
C VAL A 34 -6.25 4.34 8.29
N ASP A 35 -7.54 4.69 8.32
CA ASP A 35 -8.54 4.11 9.24
C ASP A 35 -9.11 2.80 8.66
N SER A 36 -9.83 2.02 9.48
CA SER A 36 -10.47 0.76 9.05
C SER A 36 -11.34 0.90 7.78
N LEU A 37 -12.08 2.00 7.62
CA LEU A 37 -12.87 2.28 6.41
C LEU A 37 -12.02 2.83 5.26
N GLY A 38 -10.88 3.45 5.57
CA GLY A 38 -9.93 3.96 4.58
C GLY A 38 -9.16 2.84 3.91
N ILE A 39 -8.91 1.72 4.59
CA ILE A 39 -8.16 0.58 4.07
C ILE A 39 -8.84 0.03 2.81
N ILE A 40 -10.16 -0.14 2.83
CA ILE A 40 -10.89 -0.67 1.67
C ILE A 40 -10.73 0.26 0.45
N LYS A 41 -10.89 1.58 0.64
CA LYS A 41 -10.70 2.55 -0.43
C LYS A 41 -9.26 2.57 -0.95
N PHE A 42 -8.32 2.47 -0.04
CA PHE A 42 -6.90 2.46 -0.33
C PHE A 42 -6.50 1.24 -1.15
N VAL A 43 -7.01 0.06 -0.79
CA VAL A 43 -6.87 -1.18 -1.57
C VAL A 43 -7.42 -0.98 -2.98
N VAL A 44 -8.66 -0.52 -3.11
CA VAL A 44 -9.31 -0.31 -4.41
C VAL A 44 -8.55 0.70 -5.29
N GLU A 45 -8.03 1.80 -4.71
CA GLU A 45 -7.22 2.77 -5.47
C GLU A 45 -5.91 2.15 -5.99
N ILE A 46 -5.29 1.22 -5.25
CA ILE A 46 -4.08 0.51 -5.68
C ILE A 46 -4.40 -0.53 -6.76
N GLU A 47 -5.48 -1.29 -6.58
CA GLU A 47 -5.94 -2.29 -7.56
C GLU A 47 -6.25 -1.64 -8.91
N ASP A 48 -6.97 -0.52 -8.90
CA ASP A 48 -7.36 0.23 -10.11
C ASP A 48 -6.14 0.88 -10.81
N GLU A 49 -5.21 1.45 -10.05
CA GLU A 49 -4.02 2.11 -10.63
C GLU A 49 -3.04 1.11 -11.27
N PHE A 50 -2.84 -0.05 -10.66
CA PHE A 50 -1.84 -1.04 -11.11
C PHE A 50 -2.45 -2.25 -11.84
N GLU A 51 -3.77 -2.26 -12.04
CA GLU A 51 -4.53 -3.37 -12.62
C GLU A 51 -4.20 -4.72 -11.93
N ILE A 52 -4.17 -4.72 -10.60
CA ILE A 52 -3.92 -5.91 -9.77
C ILE A 52 -5.14 -6.22 -8.89
N GLU A 53 -5.19 -7.42 -8.33
CA GLU A 53 -6.19 -7.80 -7.33
C GLU A 53 -5.50 -8.37 -6.09
N PHE A 54 -5.94 -7.97 -4.90
CA PHE A 54 -5.54 -8.56 -3.63
C PHE A 54 -6.54 -9.62 -3.20
N SER A 55 -6.02 -10.73 -2.68
CA SER A 55 -6.83 -11.76 -2.05
C SER A 55 -7.17 -11.40 -0.60
N ASP A 56 -8.27 -11.95 -0.08
CA ASP A 56 -8.66 -11.78 1.32
C ASP A 56 -7.55 -12.21 2.29
N ASP A 57 -6.79 -13.25 1.95
CA ASP A 57 -5.65 -13.73 2.75
C ASP A 57 -4.51 -12.69 2.81
N GLU A 58 -4.21 -12.03 1.69
CA GLU A 58 -3.21 -10.96 1.62
C GLU A 58 -3.65 -9.73 2.42
N LEU A 59 -4.93 -9.36 2.33
CA LEU A 59 -5.49 -8.23 3.10
C LEU A 59 -5.57 -8.53 4.61
N ALA A 60 -5.73 -9.79 4.98
CA ALA A 60 -5.72 -10.23 6.36
C ALA A 60 -4.30 -10.29 6.96
N ASP A 61 -3.27 -10.35 6.12
CA ASP A 61 -1.89 -10.44 6.56
C ASP A 61 -1.47 -9.16 7.31
N PRO A 62 -0.90 -9.26 8.53
CA PRO A 62 -0.39 -8.10 9.26
C PRO A 62 0.65 -7.29 8.49
N SER A 63 1.45 -7.94 7.63
CA SER A 63 2.46 -7.30 6.80
C SER A 63 1.84 -6.35 5.77
N PHE A 64 0.59 -6.56 5.34
CA PHE A 64 -0.12 -5.63 4.45
C PHE A 64 -0.17 -4.21 5.01
N LYS A 65 -0.21 -4.09 6.34
CA LYS A 65 -0.26 -2.80 7.05
C LYS A 65 1.09 -2.07 7.09
N ILE A 66 2.17 -2.71 6.63
CA ILE A 66 3.52 -2.16 6.57
C ILE A 66 3.76 -1.64 5.15
N VAL A 67 4.10 -0.36 5.01
CA VAL A 67 4.24 0.27 3.67
C VAL A 67 5.31 -0.42 2.83
N GLY A 68 6.46 -0.76 3.40
CA GLY A 68 7.52 -1.47 2.68
C GLY A 68 7.09 -2.83 2.15
N GLU A 69 6.34 -3.60 2.93
CA GLU A 69 5.83 -4.92 2.51
C GLU A 69 4.72 -4.79 1.47
N LEU A 70 3.84 -3.79 1.62
CA LEU A 70 2.82 -3.47 0.63
C LEU A 70 3.44 -3.11 -0.73
N ILE A 71 4.47 -2.28 -0.75
CA ILE A 71 5.19 -1.92 -1.99
C ILE A 71 5.72 -3.19 -2.66
N LYS A 72 6.41 -4.05 -1.91
CA LYS A 72 6.94 -5.32 -2.44
C LYS A 72 5.85 -6.24 -2.97
N LEU A 73 4.71 -6.30 -2.28
CA LEU A 73 3.56 -7.11 -2.68
C LEU A 73 3.00 -6.64 -4.04
N VAL A 74 2.78 -5.33 -4.18
CA VAL A 74 2.29 -4.70 -5.41
C VAL A 74 3.29 -4.90 -6.55
N GLU A 75 4.57 -4.61 -6.33
CA GLU A 75 5.61 -4.83 -7.35
C GLU A 75 5.70 -6.29 -7.79
N GLY A 76 5.54 -7.23 -6.85
CA GLY A 76 5.47 -8.65 -7.12
C GLY A 76 4.29 -9.02 -8.01
N LYS A 77 3.11 -8.43 -7.73
CA LYS A 77 1.90 -8.63 -8.54
C LYS A 77 2.06 -8.09 -9.95
N ILE A 78 2.55 -6.86 -10.10
CA ILE A 78 2.79 -6.22 -11.41
C ILE A 78 3.71 -7.11 -12.27
N LYS A 79 4.84 -7.56 -11.71
CA LYS A 79 5.79 -8.44 -12.44
C LYS A 79 5.20 -9.78 -12.84
N ASN A 80 4.23 -10.29 -12.08
CA ASN A 80 3.53 -11.53 -12.42
C ASN A 80 2.43 -11.29 -13.46
N ASN A 81 1.80 -10.11 -13.47
CA ASN A 81 0.76 -9.75 -14.43
C ASN A 81 1.35 -9.46 -15.82
N GLU A 82 2.52 -8.82 -15.92
CA GLU A 82 3.21 -8.57 -17.20
C GLU A 82 3.71 -9.85 -17.90
N LYS A 83 3.72 -11.00 -17.21
CA LYS A 83 4.19 -12.29 -17.75
C LYS A 83 3.09 -13.18 -18.33
N ASN A 84 1.83 -12.75 -18.32
CA ASN A 84 0.70 -13.51 -18.86
C ASN A 84 0.19 -12.94 -20.18
#